data_AF-A0A0B6Y3C7-F1
#
_entry.id   AF-A0A0B6Y3C7-F1
#
_cell.length_a   1.000
_cell.length_b   1.000
_cell.length_c   1.000
_cell.angle_alpha   90.00
_cell.angle_beta   90.00
_cell.angle_gamma   90.00
#
_symmetry.space_group_name_H-M   'P 1'
#
loop_
_entity.id
_entity.type
_entity.pdbx_description
1 polymer ?
#
loop_
_entity_poly.entity_id
_entity_poly.type
_entity_poly.pdbx_seq_one_letter_code
_entity_poly.pdbx_strand_id
1 'polypeptide(L)'
;MAFQNQVLFAKDSVYIHINLQDTKDKDAHIAGRVFLLKRPDGYFIEWKAEEFLADPHSEEWDIVGSVGYRNDREADVVVMNAKMDARRKYNISFNVLDLKSFKRSAPNHGWAYIIFILIDGTTFPALHFHNGGSKALLKELENFVHIRRSPNDSRLF
;
A
#
# COMPACT_ATOMS: atom_id res chain seq x y z
N MET A 1 -4.76 28.49 6.43
CA MET A 1 -3.76 27.73 5.64
C MET A 1 -4.24 26.29 5.60
N ALA A 2 -4.55 25.75 4.43
CA ALA A 2 -4.95 24.36 4.32
C ALA A 2 -3.73 23.49 4.67
N PHE A 3 -3.84 22.63 5.68
CA PHE A 3 -2.78 21.69 5.99
C PHE A 3 -2.79 20.59 4.93
N GLN A 4 -1.93 20.72 3.93
CA GLN A 4 -1.81 19.74 2.85
C GLN A 4 -0.99 18.54 3.32
N ASN A 5 -1.41 17.35 2.92
CA ASN A 5 -0.63 16.13 3.08
C ASN A 5 0.71 16.29 2.33
N GLN A 6 1.83 16.16 3.03
CA GLN A 6 3.16 16.25 2.44
C GLN A 6 3.70 14.83 2.21
N VAL A 7 4.09 14.51 0.97
CA VAL A 7 4.78 13.25 0.66
C VAL A 7 6.25 13.37 1.07
N LEU A 8 6.69 12.51 1.99
CA LEU A 8 8.08 12.43 2.43
C LEU A 8 8.86 11.39 1.63
N PHE A 9 8.20 10.29 1.28
CA PHE A 9 8.73 9.24 0.42
C PHE A 9 7.60 8.64 -0.43
N ALA A 10 7.92 8.27 -1.67
CA ALA A 10 7.04 7.49 -2.52
C ALA A 10 7.86 6.48 -3.32
N LYS A 11 7.33 5.27 -3.49
CA LYS A 11 7.95 4.26 -4.34
C LYS A 11 6.92 3.46 -5.13
N ASP A 12 7.03 3.56 -6.44
CA ASP A 12 6.33 2.76 -7.44
C ASP A 12 6.80 1.31 -7.48
N SER A 13 6.01 0.49 -8.18
CA SER A 13 6.32 -0.93 -8.44
C SER A 13 6.54 -1.69 -7.13
N VAL A 14 5.64 -1.45 -6.17
CA VAL A 14 5.54 -2.19 -4.91
C VAL A 14 4.29 -3.05 -4.96
N TYR A 15 4.45 -4.36 -4.80
CA TYR A 15 3.39 -5.33 -5.10
C TYR A 15 2.88 -6.04 -3.86
N ILE A 16 1.58 -6.34 -3.85
CA ILE A 16 0.97 -7.31 -2.94
C ILE A 16 0.68 -8.58 -3.73
N HIS A 17 1.18 -9.71 -3.25
CA HIS A 17 0.92 -11.01 -3.85
C HIS A 17 -0.40 -11.56 -3.29
N ILE A 18 -1.32 -11.92 -4.18
CA ILE A 18 -2.65 -12.45 -3.82
C ILE A 18 -2.82 -13.85 -4.40
N ASN A 19 -3.48 -14.72 -3.65
CA ASN A 19 -3.84 -16.05 -4.13
C ASN A 19 -5.33 -16.03 -4.50
N LEU A 20 -5.62 -15.76 -5.76
CA LEU A 20 -6.98 -15.83 -6.31
C LEU A 20 -7.23 -17.28 -6.73
N GLN A 21 -7.83 -18.08 -5.85
CA GLN A 21 -8.34 -19.40 -6.24
C GLN A 21 -9.64 -19.31 -7.04
N ASP A 22 -10.30 -18.15 -7.05
CA ASP A 22 -11.61 -17.96 -7.64
C ASP A 22 -11.66 -16.62 -8.37
N THR A 23 -11.38 -16.65 -9.68
CA THR A 23 -11.84 -15.74 -10.75
C THR A 23 -10.89 -15.86 -11.95
N LYS A 24 -11.38 -15.56 -13.15
CA LYS A 24 -10.65 -15.62 -14.44
C LYS A 24 -9.44 -14.67 -14.53
N ASP A 25 -9.04 -14.04 -13.44
CA ASP A 25 -7.97 -13.05 -13.37
C ASP A 25 -6.62 -13.76 -13.11
N LYS A 26 -5.67 -13.58 -14.03
CA LYS A 26 -4.34 -14.21 -13.96
C LYS A 26 -3.35 -13.38 -13.13
N ASP A 27 -3.75 -12.21 -12.63
CA ASP A 27 -2.90 -11.36 -11.80
C ASP A 27 -2.69 -11.98 -10.41
N ALA A 28 -1.58 -12.68 -10.24
CA ALA A 28 -1.11 -13.13 -8.92
C ALA A 28 -0.59 -11.96 -8.04
N HIS A 29 -0.49 -10.76 -8.60
CA HIS A 29 0.12 -9.61 -7.95
C HIS A 29 -0.67 -8.33 -8.24
N ILE A 30 -0.93 -7.52 -7.21
CA ILE A 30 -1.52 -6.19 -7.35
C ILE A 30 -0.36 -5.19 -7.35
N ALA A 31 -0.22 -4.43 -8.43
CA ALA A 31 0.75 -3.33 -8.53
C ALA A 31 0.25 -2.13 -7.73
N GLY A 32 1.17 -1.45 -7.04
CA GLY A 32 0.85 -0.25 -6.30
C GLY A 32 2.06 0.59 -5.94
N ARG A 33 1.78 1.65 -5.20
CA ARG A 33 2.75 2.62 -4.71
C ARG A 33 2.68 2.69 -3.19
N VAL A 34 3.84 2.63 -2.56
CA VAL A 34 3.97 2.90 -1.12
C VAL A 34 4.35 4.36 -0.90
N PHE A 35 3.81 4.95 0.16
CA PHE A 35 4.06 6.31 0.58
C PHE A 35 4.43 6.36 2.06
N LEU A 36 5.32 7.30 2.40
CA LEU A 36 5.42 7.84 3.74
C LEU A 36 4.95 9.29 3.67
N LEU A 37 3.91 9.60 4.42
CA LEU A 37 3.20 10.88 4.37
C LEU A 37 3.34 11.59 5.72
N LYS A 38 3.41 12.92 5.68
CA LYS A 38 3.14 13.79 6.82
C LYS A 38 1.74 14.38 6.67
N ARG A 39 0.92 14.16 7.68
CA ARG A 39 -0.45 14.66 7.84
C ARG A 39 -0.55 15.53 9.10
N PRO A 40 -1.63 16.31 9.28
CA PRO A 40 -1.82 17.11 10.50
C PRO A 40 -1.82 16.28 11.78
N ASP A 41 -2.30 15.04 11.69
CA ASP A 41 -2.50 14.08 12.76
C ASP A 41 -1.33 13.07 12.92
N GLY A 42 -0.28 13.17 12.11
CA GLY A 42 0.93 12.38 12.29
C GLY A 42 1.63 11.98 11.00
N TYR A 43 2.37 10.89 11.06
CA TYR A 43 3.09 10.33 9.92
C TYR A 43 2.48 8.99 9.56
N PHE A 44 2.26 8.73 8.28
CA PHE A 44 1.52 7.57 7.83
C PHE A 44 2.31 6.78 6.79
N ILE A 45 2.32 5.46 6.95
CA ILE A 45 2.66 4.55 5.87
C ILE A 45 1.38 4.19 5.14
N GLU A 46 1.37 4.40 3.83
CA GLU A 46 0.28 3.98 2.98
C GLU A 46 0.76 3.14 1.82
N TRP A 47 -0.03 2.16 1.41
CA TRP A 47 0.11 1.52 0.12
C TRP A 47 -1.24 1.53 -0.57
N LYS A 48 -1.24 1.95 -1.84
CA LYS A 48 -2.43 2.01 -2.70
C LYS A 48 -2.13 1.28 -3.99
N ALA A 49 -3.09 0.51 -4.49
CA ALA A 49 -2.98 -0.07 -5.82
C ALA A 49 -2.92 1.04 -6.89
N GLU A 50 -2.16 0.79 -7.96
CA GLU A 50 -1.87 1.77 -9.01
C GLU A 50 -3.15 2.26 -9.71
N GLU A 51 -4.12 1.38 -9.89
CA GLU A 51 -5.47 1.68 -10.39
C GLU A 51 -6.21 2.76 -9.58
N PHE A 52 -6.01 2.86 -8.25
CA PHE A 52 -6.59 3.94 -7.45
C PHE A 52 -5.88 5.28 -7.64
N LEU A 53 -4.63 5.27 -8.10
CA LEU A 53 -3.83 6.48 -8.30
C LEU A 53 -4.06 7.07 -9.69
N ALA A 54 -4.47 6.23 -10.65
CA ALA A 54 -4.75 6.63 -12.03
C ALA A 54 -6.18 7.15 -12.23
N ASP A 55 -7.10 6.94 -11.29
CA ASP A 55 -8.47 7.44 -11.38
C ASP A 55 -8.57 8.90 -10.88
N PRO A 56 -8.85 9.88 -11.76
CA PRO A 56 -9.11 11.27 -11.35
C PRO A 56 -10.37 11.42 -10.47
N HIS A 57 -11.21 10.38 -10.35
CA HIS A 57 -12.38 10.37 -9.46
C HIS A 57 -12.10 9.70 -8.10
N SER A 58 -10.89 9.21 -7.83
CA SER A 58 -10.57 8.54 -6.55
C SER A 58 -10.74 9.44 -5.31
N GLU A 59 -10.75 10.76 -5.49
CA GLU A 59 -11.10 11.75 -4.45
C GLU A 59 -12.56 12.27 -4.55
N GLU A 60 -13.30 11.98 -5.62
CA GLU A 60 -14.63 12.58 -5.89
C GLU A 60 -15.82 11.68 -5.49
N TRP A 61 -15.64 10.36 -5.34
CA TRP A 61 -16.73 9.45 -4.96
C TRP A 61 -17.20 9.52 -3.49
N ASP A 62 -16.68 10.47 -2.69
CA ASP A 62 -17.33 10.87 -1.43
C ASP A 62 -18.55 11.79 -1.64
N ILE A 63 -18.90 12.10 -2.91
CA ILE A 63 -20.10 12.87 -3.24
C ILE A 63 -20.96 12.07 -4.23
N VAL A 64 -22.12 11.62 -3.74
CA VAL A 64 -23.21 11.07 -4.55
C VAL A 64 -23.67 12.09 -5.59
N GLY A 65 -23.68 11.75 -6.87
CA GLY A 65 -24.29 12.64 -7.88
C GLY A 65 -24.27 12.19 -9.35
N SER A 66 -25.32 11.47 -9.75
CA SER A 66 -26.03 11.57 -11.05
C SER A 66 -25.41 11.08 -12.38
N VAL A 67 -25.89 9.88 -12.77
CA VAL A 67 -26.47 9.44 -14.07
C VAL A 67 -26.05 10.14 -15.38
N GLY A 68 -25.54 9.35 -16.34
CA GLY A 68 -25.93 9.50 -17.75
C GLY A 68 -25.00 8.93 -18.85
N TYR A 69 -25.60 8.10 -19.71
CA TYR A 69 -25.22 7.65 -21.08
C TYR A 69 -24.50 6.30 -21.27
N ARG A 70 -25.28 5.36 -21.83
CA ARG A 70 -24.90 4.02 -22.28
C ARG A 70 -23.95 4.08 -23.48
N ASN A 71 -22.76 3.49 -23.30
CA ASN A 71 -21.85 3.08 -24.37
C ASN A 71 -21.00 1.93 -23.83
N ASP A 72 -20.41 1.08 -24.69
CA ASP A 72 -19.58 -0.12 -24.33
C ASP A 72 -18.51 0.11 -23.24
N ARG A 73 -18.14 1.38 -22.99
CA ARG A 73 -17.32 1.82 -21.85
C ARG A 73 -17.94 1.52 -20.49
N GLU A 74 -19.26 1.42 -20.38
CA GLU A 74 -19.95 1.15 -19.13
C GLU A 74 -19.65 -0.27 -18.64
N ALA A 75 -19.51 -1.24 -19.55
CA ALA A 75 -19.10 -2.59 -19.18
C ALA A 75 -17.64 -2.63 -18.67
N ASP A 76 -16.72 -1.95 -19.36
CA ASP A 76 -15.31 -1.87 -18.94
C ASP A 76 -15.16 -1.11 -17.61
N VAL A 77 -15.89 0.01 -17.44
CA VAL A 77 -15.93 0.79 -16.20
C VAL A 77 -16.56 0.01 -15.05
N VAL A 78 -17.65 -0.71 -15.28
CA VAL A 78 -18.29 -1.56 -14.28
C VAL A 78 -17.37 -2.71 -13.86
N VAL A 79 -16.63 -3.31 -14.81
CA VAL A 79 -15.64 -4.36 -14.52
C VAL A 79 -14.43 -3.78 -13.76
N MET A 80 -13.95 -2.59 -14.14
CA MET A 80 -12.86 -1.90 -13.43
C MET A 80 -13.29 -1.52 -12.01
N ASN A 81 -14.50 -1.00 -11.81
CA ASN A 81 -15.02 -0.71 -10.48
C ASN A 81 -15.10 -1.98 -9.61
N ALA A 82 -15.66 -3.08 -10.12
CA ALA A 82 -15.73 -4.32 -9.37
C ALA A 82 -14.34 -4.88 -8.99
N LYS A 83 -13.36 -4.78 -9.90
CA LYS A 83 -11.96 -5.19 -9.65
C LYS A 83 -11.29 -4.27 -8.63
N MET A 84 -11.50 -2.97 -8.77
CA MET A 84 -10.99 -1.94 -7.86
C MET A 84 -11.58 -2.14 -6.46
N ASP A 85 -12.90 -2.29 -6.33
CA ASP A 85 -13.59 -2.60 -5.06
C ASP A 85 -13.08 -3.88 -4.41
N ALA A 86 -12.89 -4.95 -5.19
CA ALA A 86 -12.32 -6.20 -4.69
C ALA A 86 -10.88 -6.05 -4.18
N ARG A 87 -10.12 -5.09 -4.73
CA ARG A 87 -8.72 -4.80 -4.38
C ARG A 87 -8.58 -3.76 -3.25
N ARG A 88 -9.61 -2.94 -2.96
CA ARG A 88 -9.63 -1.96 -1.84
C ARG A 88 -9.23 -2.58 -0.51
N LYS A 89 -9.63 -3.83 -0.25
CA LYS A 89 -9.30 -4.56 0.97
C LYS A 89 -7.80 -4.78 1.22
N TYR A 90 -6.96 -4.59 0.20
CA TYR A 90 -5.50 -4.73 0.31
C TYR A 90 -4.80 -3.38 0.54
N ASN A 91 -5.52 -2.26 0.53
CA ASN A 91 -4.93 -0.97 0.86
C ASN A 91 -4.40 -1.01 2.30
N ILE A 92 -3.21 -0.44 2.47
CA ILE A 92 -2.55 -0.32 3.77
C ILE A 92 -2.57 1.17 4.11
N SER A 93 -3.01 1.50 5.32
CA SER A 93 -2.84 2.83 5.90
C SER A 93 -2.76 2.69 7.42
N PHE A 94 -1.68 3.18 8.01
CA PHE A 94 -1.52 3.21 9.46
C PHE A 94 -0.60 4.37 9.88
N ASN A 95 -0.81 4.89 11.09
CA ASN A 95 0.08 5.87 11.68
C ASN A 95 1.39 5.17 12.09
N VAL A 96 2.53 5.80 11.81
CA VAL A 96 3.86 5.29 12.14
C VAL A 96 3.99 4.98 13.64
N LEU A 97 3.28 5.69 14.51
CA LEU A 97 3.27 5.43 15.96
C LEU A 97 2.55 4.13 16.35
N ASP A 98 1.68 3.60 15.50
CA ASP A 98 1.02 2.31 15.71
C ASP A 98 1.88 1.12 15.26
N LEU A 99 3.04 1.38 14.65
CA LEU A 99 3.97 0.35 14.19
C LEU A 99 4.69 -0.27 15.39
N LYS A 100 4.47 -1.57 15.61
CA LYS A 100 5.16 -2.34 16.66
C LYS A 100 6.48 -2.93 16.16
N SER A 101 6.43 -3.52 14.97
CA SER A 101 7.58 -4.21 14.37
C SER A 101 7.36 -4.42 12.89
N PHE A 102 8.40 -4.79 12.16
CA PHE A 102 8.27 -5.22 10.78
C PHE A 102 9.22 -6.36 10.45
N LYS A 103 8.81 -7.22 9.51
CA LYS A 103 9.66 -8.30 8.98
C LYS A 103 10.22 -7.92 7.63
N ARG A 104 11.49 -8.27 7.40
CA ARG A 104 12.16 -8.14 6.11
C ARG A 104 12.36 -9.50 5.45
N SER A 105 12.50 -9.50 4.13
CA SER A 105 12.94 -10.68 3.37
C SER A 105 14.31 -11.18 3.87
N ALA A 106 14.56 -12.48 3.67
CA ALA A 106 15.89 -13.03 3.89
C ALA A 106 16.92 -12.36 2.95
N PRO A 107 18.18 -12.16 3.38
CA PRO A 107 19.20 -11.47 2.58
C PRO A 107 19.43 -12.04 1.18
N ASN A 108 19.20 -13.35 0.98
CA ASN A 108 19.47 -14.07 -0.26
C ASN A 108 18.19 -14.36 -1.08
N HIS A 109 17.06 -13.77 -0.72
CA HIS A 109 15.83 -13.94 -1.48
C HIS A 109 15.82 -12.97 -2.68
N GLY A 110 15.41 -13.43 -3.86
CA GLY A 110 15.52 -12.65 -5.11
C GLY A 110 14.76 -11.31 -5.12
N TRP A 111 13.81 -11.12 -4.20
CA TRP A 111 12.99 -9.91 -4.10
C TRP A 111 12.93 -9.46 -2.64
N ALA A 112 13.09 -8.15 -2.41
CA ALA A 112 12.97 -7.59 -1.07
C ALA A 112 11.49 -7.42 -0.71
N TYR A 113 11.09 -7.81 0.50
CA TYR A 113 9.75 -7.51 1.00
C TYR A 113 9.78 -6.97 2.42
N ILE A 114 8.75 -6.22 2.78
CA ILE A 114 8.48 -5.74 4.14
C ILE A 114 7.06 -6.17 4.55
N ILE A 115 6.91 -6.69 5.76
CA ILE A 115 5.61 -6.99 6.39
C ILE A 115 5.51 -6.12 7.64
N PHE A 116 4.50 -5.26 7.71
CA PHE A 116 4.25 -4.41 8.88
C PHE A 116 3.34 -5.10 9.89
N ILE A 117 3.67 -4.97 11.17
CA ILE A 117 2.94 -5.53 12.30
C ILE A 117 2.66 -4.40 13.29
N LEU A 118 1.39 -4.13 13.55
CA LEU A 118 0.96 -3.06 14.44
C LEU A 118 0.93 -3.50 15.91
N ILE A 119 0.76 -2.53 16.80
CA ILE A 119 0.69 -2.72 18.25
C ILE A 119 -0.49 -3.62 18.65
N ASP A 120 -1.62 -3.45 17.97
CA ASP A 120 -2.86 -4.24 18.17
C ASP A 120 -2.75 -5.69 17.65
N GLY A 121 -1.64 -6.05 17.00
CA GLY A 121 -1.41 -7.37 16.41
C GLY A 121 -1.80 -7.48 14.93
N THR A 122 -2.38 -6.44 14.33
CA THR A 122 -2.69 -6.40 12.90
C THR A 122 -1.41 -6.61 12.10
N THR A 123 -1.44 -7.59 11.19
CA THR A 123 -0.33 -7.92 10.29
C THR A 123 -0.76 -7.70 8.86
N PHE A 124 -0.10 -6.78 8.17
CA PHE A 124 -0.43 -6.47 6.78
C PHE A 124 0.18 -7.47 5.79
N PRO A 125 -0.32 -7.53 4.54
CA PRO A 125 0.33 -8.28 3.47
C PRO A 125 1.77 -7.83 3.22
N ALA A 126 2.58 -8.73 2.67
CA ALA A 126 3.96 -8.41 2.30
C ALA A 126 4.00 -7.43 1.11
N LEU A 127 4.66 -6.29 1.31
CA LEU A 127 4.99 -5.34 0.26
C LEU A 127 6.28 -5.77 -0.43
N HIS A 128 6.18 -6.20 -1.69
CA HIS A 128 7.32 -6.68 -2.48
C HIS A 128 7.90 -5.54 -3.32
N PHE A 129 9.18 -5.25 -3.11
CA PHE A 129 9.92 -4.16 -3.74
C PHE A 129 10.74 -4.72 -4.91
N HIS A 130 10.11 -4.72 -6.08
CA HIS A 130 10.67 -5.32 -7.28
C HIS A 130 11.81 -4.50 -7.87
N ASN A 131 11.70 -3.17 -7.78
CA ASN A 131 12.66 -2.24 -8.35
C ASN A 131 13.42 -1.48 -7.24
N GLY A 132 13.77 -2.19 -6.17
CA GLY A 132 14.45 -1.63 -4.98
C GLY A 132 13.58 -0.66 -4.17
N GLY A 133 14.21 0.17 -3.34
CA GLY A 133 13.53 1.21 -2.55
C GLY A 133 13.16 0.83 -1.11
N SER A 134 13.11 -0.46 -0.76
CA SER A 134 12.80 -0.90 0.62
C SER A 134 13.75 -0.32 1.66
N LYS A 135 15.06 -0.30 1.39
CA LYS A 135 16.07 0.31 2.27
C LYS A 135 15.90 1.83 2.39
N ALA A 136 15.49 2.51 1.32
CA ALA A 136 15.28 3.95 1.32
C ALA A 136 14.03 4.33 2.12
N LEU A 137 12.95 3.55 1.99
CA LEU A 137 11.76 3.70 2.82
C LEU A 137 12.10 3.54 4.31
N LEU A 138 12.85 2.49 4.67
CA LEU A 138 13.25 2.26 6.06
C LEU A 138 14.16 3.36 6.60
N LYS A 139 15.08 3.87 5.78
CA LYS A 139 15.92 5.01 6.15
C LYS A 139 15.10 6.27 6.43
N GLU A 140 14.06 6.53 5.65
CA GLU A 140 13.18 7.67 5.91
C GLU A 140 12.32 7.43 7.16
N LEU A 141 11.87 6.19 7.38
CA LEU A 141 11.10 5.80 8.56
C LEU A 141 11.90 5.96 9.87
N GLU A 142 13.23 5.77 9.85
CA GLU A 142 14.13 5.98 10.99
C GLU A 142 14.11 7.42 11.53
N ASN A 143 13.66 8.40 10.74
CA ASN A 143 13.50 9.78 11.21
C ASN A 143 12.34 9.93 12.22
N PHE A 144 11.45 8.94 12.31
CA PHE A 144 10.22 9.00 13.12
C PHE A 144 10.15 7.91 14.19
N VAL A 145 10.88 6.79 14.01
CA VAL A 145 10.92 5.67 14.95
C VAL A 145 12.33 5.11 15.09
N HIS A 146 12.63 4.56 16.27
CA HIS A 146 13.90 3.88 16.52
C HIS A 146 13.81 2.41 16.09
N ILE A 147 14.54 2.04 15.03
CA ILE A 147 14.53 0.68 14.49
C ILE A 147 15.65 -0.17 15.11
N ARG A 148 15.35 -1.39 15.59
CA ARG A 148 16.34 -2.35 16.08
C ARG A 148 15.99 -3.78 15.68
N ARG A 149 16.96 -4.52 15.16
CA ARG A 149 16.78 -5.94 14.88
C ARG A 149 16.48 -6.72 16.17
N SER A 150 15.47 -7.58 16.12
CA SER A 150 15.15 -8.52 17.19
C SER A 150 16.32 -9.47 17.47
N PRO A 151 16.62 -9.77 18.75
CA PRO A 151 17.64 -10.77 19.10
C PRO A 151 17.19 -12.20 18.77
N ASN A 152 15.87 -12.44 18.65
CA ASN A 152 15.28 -13.76 18.50
C ASN A 152 14.88 -14.09 17.05
N ASP A 153 14.75 -13.09 16.19
CA ASP A 153 14.43 -13.29 14.77
C ASP A 153 15.23 -12.29 13.92
N SER A 154 16.17 -12.82 13.14
CA SER A 154 17.06 -12.03 12.27
C SER A 154 16.33 -11.21 11.20
N ARG A 155 15.07 -11.53 10.92
CA ARG A 155 14.22 -10.84 9.94
C ARG A 155 13.26 -9.84 10.58
N LEU A 156 13.09 -9.86 11.90
CA LEU A 156 12.19 -8.97 12.63
C LEU A 156 12.96 -7.77 13.17
N PHE A 157 12.39 -6.58 13.04
CA PHE A 157 12.93 -5.29 13.44
C PHE A 157 11.87 -4.48 14.19
#